data_AF-A0AA37V2C9-F1
#
_entry.id   AF-A0AA37V2C9-F1
#
_cell.length_a   1.000
_cell.length_b   1.000
_cell.length_c   1.000
_cell.angle_alpha   90.00
_cell.angle_beta   90.00
_cell.angle_gamma   90.00
#
_symmetry.space_group_name_H-M   'P 1'
#
loop_
_entity.id
_entity.type
_entity.pdbx_description
1 polymer ?
#
loop_
_entity_poly.entity_id
_entity_poly.type
_entity_poly.pdbx_seq_one_letter_code
_entity_poly.pdbx_strand_id
1 'polypeptide(L)'
;MAAAEAGGPEGTPAPAAARRPHARKAVTKVEQPHGGALLSGGVEGNRGGTGRPKSEVRALALEGAERAIPVLIDIVEDAQLRKKKPAVVAIAGDKLLKYGLGTQKEITVDEVKGRVRKTIDAARELLPPEAYPGLFADFMARLNAIWR
;
A
#
# COMPACT_ATOMS: atom_id res chain seq x y z
N MET A 1 -25.86 44.67 -60.17
CA MET A 1 -25.62 43.45 -60.97
C MET A 1 -24.92 42.41 -60.11
N ALA A 2 -25.59 41.26 -59.91
CA ALA A 2 -25.12 39.89 -59.56
C ALA A 2 -24.16 39.68 -58.36
N ALA A 3 -24.18 38.61 -57.56
CA ALA A 3 -25.06 37.45 -57.26
C ALA A 3 -24.43 36.84 -55.97
N ALA A 4 -25.15 36.54 -54.89
CA ALA A 4 -25.90 35.31 -54.58
C ALA A 4 -25.07 34.00 -54.44
N GLU A 5 -25.30 33.31 -53.30
CA GLU A 5 -25.14 31.85 -52.99
C GLU A 5 -23.72 31.32 -52.68
N ALA A 6 -23.45 30.35 -51.78
CA ALA A 6 -24.20 29.34 -51.01
C ALA A 6 -23.36 29.00 -49.73
N GLY A 7 -23.86 28.58 -48.58
CA GLY A 7 -24.94 27.61 -48.34
C GLY A 7 -24.40 26.16 -48.29
N GLY A 8 -23.40 25.88 -47.44
CA GLY A 8 -22.82 24.53 -47.30
C GLY A 8 -23.69 23.62 -46.39
N PRO A 9 -24.03 22.38 -46.80
CA PRO A 9 -25.00 21.55 -46.10
C PRO A 9 -24.46 20.93 -44.80
N GLU A 10 -25.28 21.03 -43.76
CA GLU A 10 -25.17 20.29 -42.51
C GLU A 10 -25.11 18.78 -42.79
N GLY A 11 -23.99 18.15 -42.41
CA GLY A 11 -23.85 16.70 -42.46
C GLY A 11 -24.70 16.04 -41.38
N THR A 12 -25.79 15.41 -41.80
CA THR A 12 -26.58 14.49 -40.97
C THR A 12 -25.71 13.31 -40.54
N PRO A 13 -25.50 13.04 -39.22
CA PRO A 13 -24.78 11.85 -38.79
C PRO A 13 -25.62 10.59 -39.05
N ALA A 14 -24.97 9.58 -39.63
CA ALA A 14 -25.55 8.28 -39.93
C ALA A 14 -26.11 7.59 -38.66
N PRO A 15 -27.21 6.81 -38.77
CA PRO A 15 -27.80 6.13 -37.63
C PRO A 15 -26.83 5.09 -37.06
N ALA A 16 -26.52 5.21 -35.76
CA ALA A 16 -25.68 4.29 -35.03
C ALA A 16 -26.23 2.86 -35.14
N ALA A 17 -25.43 1.96 -35.74
CA ALA A 17 -25.75 0.55 -35.84
C ALA A 17 -26.07 -0.03 -34.44
N ALA A 18 -27.27 -0.57 -34.30
CA ALA A 18 -27.75 -1.19 -33.07
C ALA A 18 -26.81 -2.33 -32.65
N ARG A 19 -26.06 -2.11 -31.57
CA ARG A 19 -25.22 -3.13 -30.94
C ARG A 19 -26.12 -4.27 -30.45
N ARG A 20 -25.95 -5.47 -31.01
CA ARG A 20 -26.62 -6.69 -30.53
C ARG A 20 -26.23 -6.92 -29.06
N PRO A 21 -27.19 -7.20 -28.14
CA PRO A 21 -26.85 -7.55 -26.77
C PRO A 21 -26.16 -8.91 -26.76
N HIS A 22 -24.88 -8.94 -26.36
CA HIS A 22 -24.21 -10.19 -26.02
C HIS A 22 -24.94 -10.82 -24.84
N ALA A 23 -25.44 -12.04 -25.02
CA ALA A 23 -26.03 -12.84 -23.95
C ALA A 23 -24.99 -13.04 -22.85
N ARG A 24 -25.11 -12.30 -21.74
CA ARG A 24 -24.26 -12.49 -20.57
C ARG A 24 -24.62 -13.83 -19.93
N LYS A 25 -23.69 -14.78 -19.92
CA LYS A 25 -23.81 -16.01 -19.13
C LYS A 25 -24.25 -15.64 -17.70
N ALA A 26 -25.34 -16.24 -17.24
CA ALA A 26 -25.85 -16.00 -15.89
C ALA A 26 -24.79 -16.44 -14.88
N VAL A 27 -24.30 -15.48 -14.08
CA VAL A 27 -23.33 -15.76 -13.02
C VAL A 27 -24.01 -16.56 -11.92
N THR A 28 -23.38 -17.65 -11.49
CA THR A 28 -23.84 -18.46 -10.35
C THR A 28 -23.85 -17.61 -9.08
N LYS A 29 -25.06 -17.42 -8.54
CA LYS A 29 -25.31 -16.70 -7.30
C LYS A 29 -25.38 -17.69 -6.14
N VAL A 30 -24.70 -17.40 -5.04
CA VAL A 30 -24.78 -18.14 -3.77
C VAL A 30 -25.75 -17.39 -2.86
N GLU A 31 -26.92 -17.97 -2.64
CA GLU A 31 -27.95 -17.39 -1.77
C GLU A 31 -27.47 -17.30 -0.32
N GLN A 32 -27.90 -16.26 0.38
CA GLN A 32 -27.57 -16.02 1.79
C GLN A 32 -28.81 -16.18 2.68
N PRO A 33 -28.69 -16.78 3.88
CA PRO A 33 -29.84 -17.07 4.75
C PRO A 33 -30.56 -15.83 5.29
N HIS A 34 -29.93 -14.65 5.25
CA HIS A 34 -30.47 -13.38 5.72
C HIS A 34 -31.03 -12.50 4.58
N GLY A 35 -31.15 -13.05 3.36
CA GLY A 35 -31.57 -12.32 2.17
C GLY A 35 -30.40 -11.66 1.45
N GLY A 36 -30.37 -11.84 0.12
CA GLY A 36 -29.26 -11.41 -0.74
C GLY A 36 -28.55 -12.60 -1.40
N ALA A 37 -27.68 -12.30 -2.36
CA ALA A 37 -26.87 -13.32 -3.02
C ALA A 37 -25.46 -12.79 -3.32
N LEU A 38 -24.45 -13.59 -3.00
CA LEU A 38 -23.06 -13.32 -3.38
C LEU A 38 -22.79 -13.92 -4.76
N LEU A 39 -21.98 -13.27 -5.58
CA LEU A 39 -21.40 -13.95 -6.75
C LEU A 39 -20.42 -15.00 -6.24
N SER A 40 -20.37 -16.18 -6.85
CA SER A 40 -19.33 -17.16 -6.53
C SER A 40 -17.93 -16.52 -6.66
N GLY A 41 -17.02 -16.90 -5.78
CA GLY A 41 -15.64 -16.41 -5.82
C GLY A 41 -15.00 -16.71 -7.18
N GLY A 42 -14.19 -15.79 -7.70
CA GLY A 42 -13.48 -15.97 -8.98
C GLY A 42 -14.26 -15.55 -10.24
N VAL A 43 -15.46 -14.97 -10.10
CA VAL A 43 -16.21 -14.43 -11.24
C VAL A 43 -15.66 -13.07 -11.70
N GLU A 44 -15.55 -12.89 -13.01
CA GLU A 44 -15.22 -11.61 -13.66
C GLU A 44 -16.20 -10.50 -13.21
N GLY A 45 -15.68 -9.49 -12.50
CA GLY A 45 -16.47 -8.42 -11.86
C GLY A 45 -16.54 -8.51 -10.34
N ASN A 46 -16.20 -9.66 -9.74
CA ASN A 46 -16.13 -9.87 -8.30
C ASN A 46 -14.66 -9.91 -7.82
N ARG A 47 -13.87 -8.86 -8.10
CA ARG A 47 -12.44 -8.80 -7.75
C ARG A 47 -12.16 -8.63 -6.24
N GLY A 48 -13.19 -8.67 -5.40
CA GLY A 48 -13.14 -8.08 -4.06
C GLY A 48 -13.00 -6.56 -4.17
N GLY A 49 -13.55 -5.82 -3.22
CA GLY A 49 -13.16 -4.41 -3.08
C GLY A 49 -11.65 -4.32 -2.84
N THR A 50 -11.06 -3.13 -2.96
CA THR A 50 -9.63 -2.84 -2.67
C THR A 50 -9.22 -3.06 -1.20
N GLY A 51 -10.01 -3.82 -0.44
CA GLY A 51 -9.96 -3.91 1.00
C GLY A 51 -10.57 -2.68 1.66
N ARG A 52 -10.78 -2.77 2.98
CA ARG A 52 -11.01 -1.58 3.79
C ARG A 52 -9.74 -0.73 3.74
N PRO A 53 -9.82 0.59 3.43
CA PRO A 53 -8.66 1.46 3.52
C PRO A 53 -8.04 1.35 4.91
N LYS A 54 -6.70 1.44 4.99
CA LYS A 54 -6.00 1.38 6.28
C LYS A 54 -6.57 2.46 7.20
N SER A 55 -7.14 2.02 8.31
CA SER A 55 -7.61 2.94 9.36
C SER A 55 -6.40 3.58 10.02
N GLU A 56 -6.41 4.91 10.13
CA GLU A 56 -5.39 5.70 10.85
C GLU A 56 -5.17 5.18 12.28
N VAL A 57 -6.25 4.79 12.97
CA VAL A 57 -6.20 4.17 14.30
C VAL A 57 -5.38 2.88 14.29
N ARG A 58 -5.51 2.06 13.25
CA ARG A 58 -4.74 0.82 13.11
C ARG A 58 -3.27 1.10 12.80
N ALA A 59 -2.96 2.17 12.07
CA ALA A 59 -1.59 2.60 11.82
C ALA A 59 -0.91 3.08 13.11
N LEU A 60 -1.58 3.93 13.89
CA LEU A 60 -1.08 4.40 15.19
C LEU A 60 -0.86 3.26 16.19
N ALA A 61 -1.77 2.28 16.24
CA ALA A 61 -1.61 1.12 17.09
C ALA A 61 -0.40 0.25 16.70
N LEU A 62 -0.12 0.11 15.40
CA LEU A 62 1.05 -0.61 14.90
C LEU A 62 2.35 0.13 15.25
N GLU A 63 2.38 1.45 15.15
CA GLU A 63 3.54 2.26 15.53
C GLU A 63 3.85 2.13 17.03
N GLY A 64 2.83 2.15 17.88
CA GLY A 64 2.99 1.90 19.32
C GLY A 64 3.56 0.51 19.62
N ALA A 65 3.12 -0.50 18.86
CA ALA A 65 3.64 -1.86 18.99
C ALA A 65 5.11 -1.96 18.53
N GLU A 66 5.47 -1.35 17.40
CA GLU A 66 6.86 -1.31 16.90
C GLU A 66 7.82 -0.72 17.93
N ARG A 67 7.42 0.36 18.62
CA ARG A 67 8.24 0.96 19.68
C ARG A 67 8.34 0.09 20.94
N ALA A 68 7.34 -0.72 21.23
CA ALA A 68 7.32 -1.58 22.42
C ALA A 68 8.15 -2.86 22.26
N ILE A 69 8.31 -3.37 21.03
CA ILE A 69 9.01 -4.64 20.76
C ILE A 69 10.46 -4.65 21.31
N PRO A 70 11.33 -3.64 21.05
CA PRO A 70 12.69 -3.65 21.58
C PRO A 70 12.73 -3.71 23.11
N VAL A 71 11.85 -2.95 23.78
CA VAL A 71 11.76 -2.93 25.25
C VAL A 71 11.36 -4.30 25.80
N LEU A 72 10.43 -4.98 25.14
CA LEU A 72 10.03 -6.33 25.54
C LEU A 72 11.16 -7.35 25.35
N ILE A 73 11.99 -7.19 24.31
CA ILE A 73 13.17 -8.04 24.07
C ILE A 73 14.16 -7.83 25.22
N ASP A 74 14.49 -6.59 25.55
CA ASP A 74 15.40 -6.25 26.65
C ASP A 74 14.93 -6.85 27.98
N ILE A 75 13.62 -6.78 28.27
CA ILE A 75 13.02 -7.37 29.47
C ILE A 75 13.18 -8.90 29.47
N VAL A 76 13.00 -9.54 28.32
CA VAL A 76 13.12 -11.00 28.22
C VAL A 76 14.58 -11.44 28.34
N GLU A 77 15.51 -10.70 27.79
CA GLU A 77 16.95 -11.01 27.80
C GLU A 77 17.63 -10.70 29.13
N ASP A 78 17.08 -9.81 29.95
CA ASP A 78 17.64 -9.45 31.26
C ASP A 78 17.60 -10.63 32.27
N ALA A 79 18.78 -11.19 32.53
CA ALA A 79 18.98 -12.29 33.46
C ALA A 79 18.69 -11.93 34.94
N GLN A 80 18.87 -10.67 35.33
CA GLN A 80 18.55 -10.19 36.68
C GLN A 80 17.04 -10.07 36.87
N LEU A 81 16.33 -9.51 35.90
CA LEU A 81 14.86 -9.45 35.90
C LEU A 81 14.25 -10.84 35.90
N ARG A 82 14.83 -11.79 35.15
CA ARG A 82 14.38 -13.19 35.13
C ARG A 82 14.43 -13.85 36.51
N LYS A 83 15.44 -13.53 37.33
CA LYS A 83 15.55 -14.02 38.72
C LYS A 83 14.64 -13.28 39.69
N LYS A 84 14.57 -11.95 39.60
CA LYS A 84 13.85 -11.10 40.58
C LYS A 84 12.35 -11.03 40.33
N LYS A 85 11.93 -11.04 39.06
CA LYS A 85 10.55 -10.82 38.61
C LYS A 85 10.20 -11.74 37.42
N PRO A 86 10.20 -13.07 37.62
CA PRO A 86 9.94 -14.02 36.54
C PRO A 86 8.57 -13.83 35.88
N ALA A 87 7.55 -13.38 36.63
CA ALA A 87 6.23 -13.09 36.09
C ALA A 87 6.24 -11.97 35.04
N VAL A 88 7.03 -10.92 35.25
CA VAL A 88 7.16 -9.80 34.29
C VAL A 88 7.81 -10.29 33.00
N VAL A 89 8.86 -11.11 33.12
CA VAL A 89 9.56 -11.71 31.98
C VAL A 89 8.64 -12.65 31.20
N ALA A 90 7.83 -13.46 31.88
CA ALA A 90 6.86 -14.34 31.24
C ALA A 90 5.78 -13.56 30.48
N ILE A 91 5.25 -12.47 31.06
CA ILE A 91 4.29 -11.59 30.39
C ILE A 91 4.92 -10.92 29.17
N ALA A 92 6.15 -10.41 29.29
CA ALA A 92 6.86 -9.81 28.15
C ALA A 92 7.08 -10.82 27.02
N GLY A 93 7.47 -12.06 27.35
CA GLY A 93 7.61 -13.16 26.40
C GLY A 93 6.30 -13.51 25.69
N ASP A 94 5.19 -13.60 26.42
CA ASP A 94 3.86 -13.84 25.84
C ASP A 94 3.44 -12.73 24.86
N LYS A 95 3.73 -11.46 25.20
CA LYS A 95 3.46 -10.33 24.31
C LYS A 95 4.35 -10.35 23.06
N LEU A 96 5.62 -10.73 23.19
CA LEU A 96 6.52 -10.91 22.04
C LEU A 96 6.09 -12.06 21.13
N LEU A 97 5.63 -13.17 21.67
CA LEU A 97 5.11 -14.29 20.87
C LEU A 97 3.83 -13.90 20.12
N LYS A 98 2.94 -13.13 20.76
CA LYS A 98 1.66 -12.69 20.15
C LYS A 98 1.81 -11.57 19.12
N TYR A 99 2.75 -10.64 19.34
CA TYR A 99 2.81 -9.38 18.57
C TYR A 99 4.19 -9.00 18.04
N GLY A 100 5.25 -9.71 18.42
CA GLY A 100 6.63 -9.42 18.02
C GLY A 100 7.16 -10.38 16.94
N LEU A 101 7.12 -11.69 17.20
CA LEU A 101 7.79 -12.69 16.34
C LEU A 101 7.08 -12.94 15.00
N GLY A 102 5.75 -12.80 14.93
CA GLY A 102 4.98 -12.94 13.68
C GLY A 102 4.96 -11.67 12.80
N THR A 103 5.50 -10.57 13.30
CA THR A 103 5.39 -9.22 12.71
C THR A 103 6.75 -8.62 12.38
N GLN A 104 7.85 -9.24 12.82
CA GLN A 104 9.19 -8.91 12.36
C GLN A 104 9.30 -9.27 10.88
N LYS A 105 9.09 -8.28 10.02
CA LYS A 105 9.62 -8.35 8.67
C LYS A 105 11.13 -8.19 8.77
N GLU A 106 11.86 -9.25 8.44
CA GLU A 106 13.25 -9.10 8.06
C GLU A 106 13.31 -8.13 6.87
N ILE A 107 13.68 -6.88 7.16
CA ILE A 107 13.92 -5.88 6.11
C ILE A 107 15.32 -6.17 5.58
N THR A 108 15.40 -6.59 4.33
CA THR A 108 16.68 -6.83 3.68
C THR A 108 17.40 -5.52 3.43
N VAL A 109 18.74 -5.58 3.32
CA VAL A 109 19.56 -4.43 2.96
C VAL A 109 19.06 -3.78 1.66
N ASP A 110 18.62 -4.59 0.70
CA ASP A 110 18.06 -4.11 -0.57
C ASP A 110 16.73 -3.38 -0.40
N GLU A 111 15.88 -3.80 0.54
CA GLU A 111 14.65 -3.08 0.85
C GLU A 111 14.95 -1.72 1.49
N VAL A 112 15.95 -1.63 2.37
CA VAL A 112 16.43 -0.35 2.92
C VAL A 112 16.97 0.54 1.80
N LYS A 113 17.83 0.02 0.92
CA LYS A 113 18.36 0.74 -0.25
C LYS A 113 17.24 1.28 -1.13
N GLY A 114 16.21 0.46 -1.38
CA GLY A 114 15.05 0.84 -2.16
C GLY A 114 14.23 1.98 -1.54
N ARG A 115 14.02 1.94 -0.21
CA ARG A 115 13.31 3.02 0.51
C ARG A 115 14.09 4.33 0.47
N VAL A 116 15.39 4.29 0.74
CA VAL A 116 16.25 5.48 0.71
C VAL A 116 16.25 6.12 -0.68
N ARG A 117 16.36 5.32 -1.75
CA ARG A 117 16.27 5.84 -3.13
C ARG A 117 14.93 6.52 -3.40
N LYS A 118 13.81 5.89 -3.02
CA LYS A 118 12.47 6.49 -3.17
C LYS A 118 12.34 7.83 -2.45
N THR A 119 12.89 7.93 -1.23
CA THR A 119 12.87 9.19 -0.48
C THR A 119 13.71 10.27 -1.16
N ILE A 120 14.87 9.91 -1.72
CA ILE A 120 15.71 10.85 -2.48
C ILE A 120 15.00 11.31 -3.76
N ASP A 121 14.34 10.40 -4.48
CA ASP A 121 13.60 10.72 -5.69
C ASP A 121 12.42 11.67 -5.39
N ALA A 122 11.68 11.41 -4.31
CA ALA A 122 10.62 12.31 -3.84
C ALA A 122 11.18 13.69 -3.43
N ALA A 123 12.34 13.73 -2.77
CA ALA A 123 12.99 14.99 -2.42
C ALA A 123 13.46 15.78 -3.64
N ARG A 124 13.89 15.11 -4.72
CA ARG A 124 14.24 15.76 -6.00
C ARG A 124 13.04 16.36 -6.71
N GLU A 125 11.87 15.75 -6.57
CA GLU A 125 10.63 16.26 -7.15
C GLU A 125 10.12 17.50 -6.40
N LEU A 126 10.29 17.52 -5.07
CA LEU A 126 9.77 18.59 -4.21
C LEU A 126 10.70 19.81 -4.10
N LEU A 127 12.00 19.62 -4.30
CA LEU A 127 13.00 20.67 -4.06
C LEU A 127 13.56 21.20 -5.38
N PRO A 128 13.55 22.53 -5.59
CA PRO A 128 14.13 23.13 -6.78
C PRO A 128 15.65 22.85 -6.83
N PRO A 129 16.19 22.55 -8.01
CA PRO A 129 17.60 22.16 -8.17
C PRO A 129 18.58 23.27 -7.77
N GLU A 130 18.16 24.54 -7.78
CA GLU A 130 19.00 25.66 -7.34
C GLU A 130 19.19 25.70 -5.82
N ALA A 131 18.29 25.11 -5.04
CA ALA A 131 18.37 25.14 -3.58
C ALA A 131 19.47 24.21 -3.02
N TYR A 132 19.91 23.22 -3.79
CA TYR A 132 20.85 22.19 -3.33
C TYR A 132 21.80 21.72 -4.43
N PRO A 133 22.69 22.60 -4.96
CA PRO A 133 23.64 22.21 -5.99
C PRO A 133 24.58 21.12 -5.46
N GLY A 134 24.53 19.94 -6.07
CA GLY A 134 25.42 18.83 -5.74
C GLY A 134 25.05 18.00 -4.51
N LEU A 135 24.16 18.45 -3.62
CA LEU A 135 23.82 17.73 -2.38
C LEU A 135 23.40 16.27 -2.64
N PHE A 136 22.51 16.06 -3.60
CA PHE A 136 22.04 14.72 -3.94
C PHE A 136 23.13 13.85 -4.57
N ALA A 137 24.04 14.45 -5.35
CA ALA A 137 25.15 13.73 -5.95
C ALA A 137 26.16 13.29 -4.87
N ASP A 138 26.52 14.20 -3.97
CA ASP A 138 27.43 13.94 -2.86
C ASP A 138 26.86 12.92 -1.88
N PHE A 139 25.57 13.05 -1.55
CA PHE A 139 24.87 12.11 -0.68
C PHE A 139 24.83 10.70 -1.30
N MET A 140 24.50 10.59 -2.59
CA MET A 140 24.50 9.31 -3.29
C MET A 140 25.90 8.70 -3.41
N ALA A 141 26.94 9.51 -3.61
CA ALA A 141 28.32 9.04 -3.61
C ALA A 141 28.71 8.42 -2.26
N ARG A 142 28.34 9.08 -1.14
CA ARG A 142 28.59 8.57 0.22
C ARG A 142 27.82 7.29 0.50
N LEU A 143 26.53 7.23 0.13
CA LEU A 143 25.73 6.01 0.30
C LEU A 143 26.30 4.84 -0.49
N ASN A 144 26.72 5.06 -1.74
CA ASN A 144 27.33 4.02 -2.56
C ASN A 144 28.66 3.51 -2.00
N ALA A 145 29.45 4.36 -1.32
CA ALA A 145 30.68 3.94 -0.68
C ALA A 145 30.44 3.04 0.54
N ILE A 146 29.36 3.26 1.29
CA ILE A 146 28.97 2.48 2.47
C ILE A 146 28.31 1.14 2.07
N TRP A 147 27.65 1.11 0.92
CA TRP A 147 26.86 -0.03 0.46
C TRP A 147 27.59 -0.98 -0.50
N ARG A 148 28.90 -0.79 -0.69
CA ARG A 148 29.82 -1.75 -1.34
C ARG A 148 30.12 -2.91 -0.41
#